data_AF-A0AAU0UMW2-F1
#
_entry.id   AF-A0AAU0UMW2-F1
#
_cell.length_a   1.000
_cell.length_b   1.000
_cell.length_c   1.000
_cell.angle_alpha   90.00
_cell.angle_beta   90.00
_cell.angle_gamma   90.00
#
_symmetry.space_group_name_H-M   'P 1'
#
loop_
_entity.id
_entity.type
_entity.pdbx_description
1 polymer ?
#
loop_
_entity_poly.entity_id
_entity_poly.type
_entity_poly.pdbx_seq_one_letter_code
_entity_poly.pdbx_strand_id
1 'polypeptide(L)'
;MENNYKRDIERQFGVIDMMLTAHSFLRDRYDFYAQIFDVLQFVVAVVLNSAVLADVFNLMQIGKQVTNIIIGISSIILLLLSLTTLVMGWKDKALKHNEAAGILSNMKLNCRLLKLEPVLSLEQVQKQTDAYNNKLNDLPISIPERQFLKLKAYHQRKKMLSEAMSEYPGSSAFLIRMMLWLKVNLKVLRSMGKRGEEN
;
A
#
# COMPACT_ATOMS: atom_id res chain seq x y z
N MET A 1 29.57 2.02 -25.24
CA MET A 1 28.11 1.87 -25.39
C MET A 1 27.52 0.96 -24.31
N GLU A 2 28.20 -0.12 -23.93
CA GLU A 2 27.76 -1.08 -22.91
C GLU A 2 27.37 -0.47 -21.54
N ASN A 3 28.10 0.55 -21.07
CA ASN A 3 27.77 1.27 -19.84
C ASN A 3 26.44 2.03 -19.88
N ASN A 4 25.96 2.47 -21.05
CA ASN A 4 24.66 3.15 -21.15
C ASN A 4 23.52 2.15 -20.97
N TYR A 5 23.63 0.96 -21.54
CA TYR A 5 22.60 -0.07 -21.42
C TYR A 5 22.42 -0.56 -19.99
N LYS A 6 23.52 -0.81 -19.26
CA LYS A 6 23.46 -1.21 -17.85
C LYS A 6 22.77 -0.14 -17.00
N ARG A 7 23.04 1.15 -17.28
CA ARG A 7 22.40 2.28 -16.61
C ARG A 7 20.90 2.37 -16.90
N ASP A 8 20.47 2.10 -18.12
CA ASP A 8 19.05 2.12 -18.49
C ASP A 8 18.26 0.99 -17.80
N ILE A 9 18.82 -0.22 -17.78
CA ILE A 9 18.25 -1.35 -17.02
C ILE A 9 18.22 -1.05 -15.53
N GLU A 10 19.24 -0.40 -14.99
CA GLU A 10 19.27 0.01 -13.59
C GLU A 10 18.21 1.05 -13.26
N ARG A 11 18.00 2.03 -14.14
CA ARG A 11 16.93 3.02 -14.02
C ARG A 11 15.56 2.34 -14.05
N GLN A 12 15.30 1.46 -15.02
CA GLN A 12 14.05 0.71 -15.11
C GLN A 12 13.82 -0.12 -13.84
N PHE A 13 14.86 -0.83 -13.37
CA PHE A 13 14.80 -1.60 -12.13
C PHE A 13 14.41 -0.75 -10.93
N GLY A 14 14.99 0.44 -10.78
CA GLY A 14 14.67 1.36 -9.68
C GLY A 14 13.21 1.85 -9.72
N VAL A 15 12.69 2.14 -10.91
CA VAL A 15 11.29 2.53 -11.09
C VAL A 15 10.34 1.37 -10.77
N ILE A 16 10.62 0.18 -11.30
CA ILE A 16 9.83 -1.04 -11.03
C ILE A 16 9.81 -1.35 -9.53
N ASP A 17 10.95 -1.28 -8.84
CA ASP A 17 11.04 -1.57 -7.41
C ASP A 17 10.21 -0.59 -6.55
N MET A 18 10.25 0.69 -6.93
CA MET A 18 9.43 1.72 -6.30
C MET A 18 7.93 1.46 -6.55
N MET A 19 7.54 1.19 -7.80
CA MET A 19 6.15 0.89 -8.16
C MET A 19 5.65 -0.38 -7.48
N LEU A 20 6.46 -1.44 -7.42
CA LEU A 20 6.14 -2.69 -6.73
C LEU A 20 5.86 -2.44 -5.25
N THR A 21 6.68 -1.63 -4.59
CA THR A 21 6.45 -1.23 -3.19
C THR A 21 5.15 -0.46 -3.04
N ALA A 22 4.86 0.45 -3.98
CA ALA A 22 3.65 1.26 -3.96
C ALA A 22 2.38 0.40 -4.14
N HIS A 23 2.34 -0.49 -5.13
CA HIS A 23 1.22 -1.41 -5.36
C HIS A 23 1.01 -2.37 -4.19
N SER A 24 2.09 -2.92 -3.62
CA SER A 24 2.00 -3.80 -2.45
C SER A 24 1.40 -3.06 -1.25
N PHE A 25 1.84 -1.83 -0.99
CA PHE A 25 1.29 -1.01 0.10
C PHE A 25 -0.19 -0.67 -0.10
N LEU A 26 -0.59 -0.34 -1.33
CA LEU A 26 -1.99 -0.02 -1.63
C LEU A 26 -2.89 -1.26 -1.52
N ARG A 27 -2.42 -2.42 -2.00
CA ARG A 27 -3.10 -3.71 -1.81
C ARG A 27 -3.37 -3.96 -0.33
N ASP A 28 -2.32 -3.97 0.49
CA ASP A 28 -2.45 -4.29 1.92
C ASP A 28 -3.39 -3.31 2.63
N ARG A 29 -3.38 -2.04 2.24
CA ARG A 29 -4.27 -1.02 2.77
C ARG A 29 -5.74 -1.26 2.38
N TYR A 30 -6.02 -1.59 1.13
CA TYR A 30 -7.38 -1.87 0.69
C TYR A 30 -7.92 -3.19 1.23
N ASP A 31 -7.06 -4.21 1.36
CA ASP A 31 -7.41 -5.47 2.03
C ASP A 31 -7.78 -5.23 3.50
N PHE A 32 -7.00 -4.40 4.20
CA PHE A 32 -7.30 -4.05 5.59
C PHE A 32 -8.65 -3.33 5.73
N TYR A 33 -8.96 -2.39 4.84
CA TYR A 33 -10.27 -1.73 4.84
C TYR A 33 -11.40 -2.71 4.54
N ALA A 34 -11.23 -3.60 3.56
CA ALA A 34 -12.22 -4.63 3.26
C ALA A 34 -12.49 -5.51 4.49
N GLN A 35 -11.44 -5.99 5.14
CA GLN A 35 -11.54 -6.85 6.32
C GLN A 35 -12.23 -6.15 7.50
N ILE A 36 -11.88 -4.88 7.78
CA ILE A 36 -12.52 -4.12 8.86
C ILE A 36 -14.03 -4.02 8.63
N PHE A 37 -14.44 -3.66 7.42
CA PHE A 37 -15.87 -3.46 7.14
C PHE A 37 -16.63 -4.78 7.12
N ASP A 38 -16.04 -5.87 6.62
CA ASP A 38 -16.63 -7.20 6.72
C ASP A 38 -16.83 -7.62 8.20
N VAL A 39 -15.81 -7.42 9.04
CA VAL A 39 -15.89 -7.75 10.48
C VAL A 39 -16.92 -6.88 11.18
N LEU A 40 -16.94 -5.57 10.91
CA LEU A 40 -17.92 -4.66 11.48
C LEU A 40 -19.34 -5.05 11.09
N GLN A 41 -19.57 -5.35 9.81
CA GLN A 41 -20.86 -5.79 9.30
C GLN A 41 -21.30 -7.11 9.96
N PHE A 42 -20.38 -8.06 10.13
CA PHE A 42 -20.65 -9.33 10.80
C PHE A 42 -21.00 -9.13 12.28
N VAL A 43 -20.25 -8.30 13.01
CA VAL A 43 -20.52 -8.01 14.43
C VAL A 43 -21.89 -7.36 14.59
N VAL A 44 -22.23 -6.34 13.79
CA VAL A 44 -23.54 -5.69 13.84
C VAL A 44 -24.65 -6.69 13.52
N ALA A 45 -24.45 -7.56 12.53
CA ALA A 45 -25.42 -8.61 12.19
C ALA A 45 -25.65 -9.59 13.36
N VAL A 46 -24.58 -10.06 14.02
CA VAL A 46 -24.67 -10.98 15.16
C VAL A 46 -25.39 -10.31 16.34
N VAL A 47 -25.02 -9.08 16.68
CA VAL A 47 -25.65 -8.32 17.77
C VAL A 47 -27.13 -8.13 17.49
N LEU A 48 -27.51 -7.76 16.25
CA LEU A 48 -28.90 -7.60 15.86
C LEU A 48 -29.70 -8.90 15.93
N ASN A 49 -29.16 -9.99 15.38
CA ASN A 49 -29.84 -11.28 15.42
C ASN A 49 -30.00 -11.79 16.87
N SER A 50 -28.97 -11.63 17.70
CA SER A 50 -29.04 -12.00 19.12
C SER A 50 -30.06 -11.14 19.87
N ALA A 51 -30.11 -9.84 19.60
CA ALA A 51 -31.08 -8.92 20.18
C ALA A 51 -32.53 -9.31 19.86
N VAL A 52 -32.78 -9.71 18.61
CA VAL A 52 -34.11 -10.13 18.15
C VAL A 52 -34.50 -11.49 18.74
N LEU A 53 -33.57 -12.46 18.78
CA LEU A 53 -33.86 -13.84 19.20
C LEU A 53 -33.97 -14.00 20.71
N ALA A 54 -33.05 -13.41 21.48
CA ALA A 54 -32.98 -13.60 22.92
C ALA A 54 -33.94 -12.68 23.70
N ASP A 55 -34.75 -11.87 22.99
CA ASP A 55 -35.70 -10.92 23.58
C ASP A 55 -35.06 -10.11 24.73
N VAL A 56 -33.75 -9.82 24.59
CA VAL A 56 -32.88 -9.28 25.65
C VAL A 56 -33.44 -7.97 26.19
N PHE A 57 -34.14 -7.23 25.33
CA PHE A 57 -34.79 -5.98 25.66
C PHE A 57 -36.02 -6.15 26.56
N ASN A 58 -36.77 -7.25 26.43
CA ASN A 58 -37.83 -7.60 27.38
C ASN A 58 -37.23 -7.94 28.76
N LEU A 59 -36.05 -8.58 28.79
CA LEU A 59 -35.33 -8.86 30.04
C LEU A 59 -34.80 -7.58 30.72
N MET A 60 -34.40 -6.57 29.93
CA MET A 60 -33.93 -5.26 30.40
C MET A 60 -35.06 -4.25 30.71
N GLN A 61 -36.34 -4.64 30.62
CA GLN A 61 -37.51 -3.75 30.79
C GLN A 61 -37.48 -2.52 29.86
N ILE A 62 -36.83 -2.61 28.70
CA ILE A 62 -36.86 -1.55 27.70
C ILE A 62 -38.19 -1.64 26.96
N GLY A 63 -38.93 -0.53 26.89
CA GLY A 63 -40.24 -0.50 26.24
C GLY A 63 -40.18 -1.00 24.79
N LYS A 64 -41.11 -1.87 24.41
CA LYS A 64 -41.17 -2.57 23.10
C LYS A 64 -41.04 -1.64 21.88
N GLN A 65 -41.50 -0.39 22.01
CA GLN A 65 -41.37 0.64 20.96
C GLN A 65 -39.90 1.06 20.74
N VAL A 66 -39.14 1.26 21.81
CA VAL A 66 -37.73 1.68 21.75
C VAL A 66 -36.88 0.57 21.13
N THR A 67 -37.15 -0.69 21.49
CA THR A 67 -36.51 -1.87 20.90
C THR A 67 -36.71 -1.94 19.39
N ASN A 68 -37.94 -1.77 18.92
CA ASN A 68 -38.24 -1.78 17.49
C ASN A 68 -37.53 -0.64 16.73
N ILE A 69 -37.44 0.55 17.35
CA ILE A 69 -36.71 1.69 16.77
C ILE A 69 -35.22 1.37 16.68
N ILE A 70 -34.61 0.80 17.72
CA ILE A 70 -33.18 0.43 17.72
C ILE A 70 -32.89 -0.63 16.66
N ILE A 71 -33.72 -1.66 16.55
CA ILE A 71 -33.58 -2.70 15.52
C ILE A 71 -33.71 -2.09 14.12
N GLY A 72 -34.70 -1.22 13.90
CA GLY A 72 -34.91 -0.53 12.63
C GLY A 72 -33.71 0.33 12.22
N ILE A 73 -33.23 1.19 13.12
CA ILE A 73 -32.06 2.06 12.88
C ILE A 73 -30.82 1.21 12.60
N SER A 74 -30.58 0.16 13.39
CA SER A 74 -29.41 -0.70 13.22
C SER A 74 -29.45 -1.47 11.89
N SER A 75 -30.64 -1.87 11.43
CA SER A 75 -30.84 -2.51 10.14
C SER A 75 -30.55 -1.55 8.97
N ILE A 76 -30.95 -0.28 9.10
CA ILE A 76 -30.61 0.77 8.13
C ILE A 76 -29.09 1.00 8.10
N ILE A 77 -28.43 1.08 9.26
CA ILE A 77 -26.96 1.23 9.34
C ILE A 77 -26.26 0.06 8.68
N LEU A 78 -26.72 -1.18 8.93
CA LEU A 78 -26.15 -2.39 8.31
C LEU A 78 -26.30 -2.37 6.79
N LEU A 79 -27.47 -1.93 6.29
CA LEU A 79 -27.69 -1.74 4.86
C LEU A 79 -26.75 -0.69 4.25
N LEU A 80 -26.57 0.45 4.91
CA LEU A 80 -25.67 1.51 4.46
C LEU A 80 -24.20 1.05 4.45
N LEU A 81 -23.77 0.27 5.46
CA LEU A 81 -22.44 -0.33 5.50
C LEU A 81 -22.24 -1.32 4.33
N SER A 82 -23.23 -2.17 4.07
CA SER A 82 -23.19 -3.12 2.96
C SER A 82 -23.13 -2.40 1.60
N LEU A 83 -23.92 -1.34 1.41
CA LEU A 83 -23.90 -0.54 0.19
C LEU A 83 -22.56 0.17 0.01
N THR A 84 -22.00 0.72 1.09
CA THR A 84 -20.69 1.40 1.05
C THR A 84 -19.59 0.43 0.64
N THR A 85 -19.58 -0.78 1.20
CA THR A 85 -18.61 -1.83 0.85
C THR A 85 -18.73 -2.23 -0.62
N LEU A 86 -19.96 -2.38 -1.11
CA LEU A 86 -20.24 -2.69 -2.52
C LEU A 86 -19.77 -1.58 -3.47
N VAL A 87 -20.12 -0.32 -3.19
CA VAL A 87 -19.78 0.83 -4.05
C VAL A 87 -18.28 1.12 -4.04
N MET A 88 -17.62 1.00 -2.87
CA MET A 88 -16.19 1.31 -2.79
C MET A 88 -15.30 0.23 -3.40
N GLY A 89 -15.75 -1.02 -3.48
CA GLY A 89 -15.06 -2.12 -4.14
C GLY A 89 -13.62 -2.30 -3.65
N TRP A 90 -13.39 -2.25 -2.33
CA TRP A 90 -12.01 -2.31 -1.79
C TRP A 90 -11.33 -3.64 -2.11
N LYS A 91 -12.07 -4.76 -2.09
CA LYS A 91 -11.56 -6.08 -2.48
C LYS A 91 -11.08 -6.10 -3.93
N ASP A 92 -11.88 -5.57 -4.85
CA ASP A 92 -11.51 -5.48 -6.27
C ASP A 92 -10.29 -4.59 -6.49
N LYS A 93 -10.20 -3.47 -5.77
CA LYS A 93 -9.02 -2.59 -5.81
C LYS A 93 -7.79 -3.30 -5.29
N ALA A 94 -7.89 -4.00 -4.17
CA ALA A 94 -6.79 -4.77 -3.61
C ALA A 94 -6.31 -5.86 -4.59
N LEU A 95 -7.25 -6.59 -5.21
CA LEU A 95 -6.95 -7.61 -6.21
C LEU A 95 -6.22 -7.03 -7.42
N LYS A 96 -6.70 -5.91 -7.98
CA LYS A 96 -6.03 -5.21 -9.10
C LYS A 96 -4.63 -4.74 -8.73
N HIS A 97 -4.44 -4.22 -7.50
CA HIS A 97 -3.10 -3.86 -7.03
C HIS A 97 -2.20 -5.08 -6.83
N ASN A 98 -2.75 -6.23 -6.41
CA ASN A 98 -2.02 -7.48 -6.28
C ASN A 98 -1.56 -8.02 -7.64
N GLU A 99 -2.44 -7.99 -8.64
CA GLU A 99 -2.13 -8.38 -10.01
C GLU A 99 -1.04 -7.48 -10.61
N ALA A 100 -1.17 -6.16 -10.46
CA ALA A 100 -0.15 -5.20 -10.86
C ALA A 100 1.21 -5.48 -10.16
N ALA A 101 1.20 -5.80 -8.85
CA ALA A 101 2.40 -6.16 -8.12
C ALA A 101 3.01 -7.47 -8.66
N GLY A 102 2.21 -8.46 -9.05
CA GLY A 102 2.67 -9.69 -9.70
C GLY A 102 3.39 -9.42 -11.02
N ILE A 103 2.79 -8.59 -11.89
CA ILE A 103 3.38 -8.16 -13.17
C ILE A 103 4.72 -7.46 -12.93
N LEU A 104 4.76 -6.50 -11.99
CA LEU A 104 5.97 -5.74 -11.65
C LEU A 104 7.06 -6.64 -11.02
N SER A 105 6.68 -7.62 -10.20
CA SER A 105 7.62 -8.59 -9.63
C SER A 105 8.31 -9.40 -10.74
N ASN A 106 7.53 -9.89 -11.72
CA ASN A 106 8.08 -10.60 -12.87
C ASN A 106 9.02 -9.72 -13.70
N MET A 107 8.68 -8.45 -13.92
CA MET A 107 9.59 -7.50 -14.58
C MET A 107 10.89 -7.29 -13.80
N LYS A 108 10.79 -7.14 -12.48
CA LYS A 108 11.94 -6.95 -11.59
C LYS A 108 12.89 -8.13 -11.67
N LEU A 109 12.36 -9.35 -11.73
CA LEU A 109 13.15 -10.57 -11.94
C LEU A 109 13.88 -10.55 -13.29
N ASN A 110 13.20 -10.18 -14.37
CA ASN A 110 13.84 -10.05 -15.70
C ASN A 110 14.98 -9.03 -15.69
N CYS A 111 14.77 -7.85 -15.10
CA CYS A 111 15.83 -6.85 -14.95
C CYS A 111 16.98 -7.37 -14.08
N ARG A 112 16.70 -8.17 -13.04
CA ARG A 112 17.74 -8.76 -12.17
C ARG A 112 18.59 -9.77 -12.94
N LEU A 113 17.98 -10.60 -13.80
CA LEU A 113 18.70 -11.55 -14.65
C LEU A 113 19.63 -10.82 -15.63
N LEU A 114 19.12 -9.79 -16.31
CA LEU A 114 19.92 -8.98 -17.23
C LEU A 114 21.07 -8.24 -16.53
N LYS A 115 20.89 -7.82 -15.27
CA LYS A 115 21.98 -7.21 -14.48
C LYS A 115 23.12 -8.17 -14.16
N LEU A 116 22.86 -9.47 -14.11
CA LEU A 116 23.89 -10.49 -13.83
C LEU A 116 24.66 -10.89 -15.08
N GLU A 117 24.15 -10.57 -16.27
CA GLU A 117 24.83 -10.89 -17.52
C GLU A 117 26.09 -9.99 -17.69
N PRO A 118 27.27 -10.59 -17.93
CA PRO A 118 28.53 -9.85 -18.01
C PRO A 118 28.55 -8.92 -19.22
N VAL A 119 28.02 -9.38 -20.36
CA VAL A 119 27.93 -8.64 -21.63
C VAL A 119 26.46 -8.53 -22.04
N LEU A 120 26.00 -7.30 -22.26
CA LEU A 120 24.61 -7.02 -22.65
C LEU A 120 24.52 -6.76 -24.15
N SER A 121 23.72 -7.55 -24.87
CA SER A 121 23.41 -7.28 -26.27
C SER A 121 22.38 -6.16 -26.41
N LEU A 122 22.54 -5.32 -27.43
CA LEU A 122 21.58 -4.26 -27.77
C LEU A 122 20.17 -4.82 -28.00
N GLU A 123 20.05 -5.99 -28.63
CA GLU A 123 18.75 -6.65 -28.87
C GLU A 123 18.05 -7.02 -27.55
N GLN A 124 18.79 -7.49 -26.54
CA GLN A 124 18.23 -7.84 -25.23
C GLN A 124 17.70 -6.59 -24.52
N VAL A 125 18.42 -5.48 -24.62
CA VAL A 125 18.05 -4.21 -23.99
C VAL A 125 16.82 -3.60 -24.65
N GLN A 126 16.76 -3.63 -25.99
CA GLN A 126 15.59 -3.18 -26.74
C GLN A 126 14.38 -4.04 -26.41
N LYS A 127 14.50 -5.37 -26.48
CA LYS A 127 13.43 -6.29 -26.12
C LYS A 127 12.92 -6.07 -24.70
N GLN A 128 13.80 -5.83 -23.74
CA GLN A 128 13.42 -5.52 -22.37
C GLN A 128 12.72 -4.16 -22.24
N THR A 129 13.19 -3.15 -22.97
CA THR A 129 12.60 -1.81 -22.98
C THR A 129 11.20 -1.81 -23.60
N ASP A 130 11.01 -2.56 -24.69
CA ASP A 130 9.71 -2.75 -25.31
C ASP A 130 8.76 -3.50 -24.39
N ALA A 131 9.25 -4.58 -23.75
CA ALA A 131 8.48 -5.31 -22.75
C ALA A 131 8.10 -4.45 -21.53
N TYR A 132 9.01 -3.56 -21.09
CA TYR A 132 8.77 -2.60 -20.02
C TYR A 132 7.67 -1.60 -20.40
N ASN A 133 7.76 -0.99 -21.58
CA ASN A 133 6.78 -0.01 -22.05
C ASN A 133 5.39 -0.63 -22.25
N ASN A 134 5.32 -1.79 -22.91
CA ASN A 134 4.04 -2.46 -23.19
C ASN A 134 3.33 -2.86 -21.89
N LYS A 135 4.03 -3.59 -21.02
CA LYS A 135 3.40 -4.10 -19.79
C LYS A 135 3.13 -3.02 -18.74
N LEU A 136 3.80 -1.86 -18.79
CA LEU A 136 3.44 -0.73 -17.94
C LEU A 136 2.10 -0.11 -18.32
N ASN A 137 1.81 -0.05 -19.63
CA ASN A 137 0.52 0.40 -20.12
C ASN A 137 -0.59 -0.61 -19.80
N ASP A 138 -0.25 -1.91 -19.74
CA ASP A 138 -1.19 -2.99 -19.41
C ASP A 138 -1.47 -3.17 -17.90
N LEU A 139 -0.97 -2.27 -17.04
CA LEU A 139 -1.23 -2.39 -15.60
C LEU A 139 -2.74 -2.25 -15.32
N PRO A 140 -3.34 -3.17 -14.54
CA PRO A 140 -4.80 -3.21 -14.32
C PRO A 140 -5.34 -2.02 -13.54
N ILE A 141 -4.48 -1.28 -12.84
CA ILE A 141 -4.82 -0.06 -12.12
C ILE A 141 -3.63 0.89 -12.06
N SER A 142 -3.90 2.18 -12.28
CA SER A 142 -2.91 3.24 -12.14
C SER A 142 -2.86 3.77 -10.70
N ILE A 143 -1.66 4.16 -10.25
CA ILE A 143 -1.47 4.80 -8.95
C ILE A 143 -1.97 6.26 -9.05
N PRO A 144 -2.88 6.70 -8.17
CA PRO A 144 -3.31 8.10 -8.17
C PRO A 144 -2.15 9.07 -7.93
N GLU A 145 -2.01 10.09 -8.77
CA GLU A 145 -0.89 11.04 -8.71
C GLU A 145 -0.74 11.70 -7.33
N ARG A 146 -1.87 12.06 -6.70
CA ARG A 146 -1.90 12.61 -5.33
C ARG A 146 -1.27 11.71 -4.26
N GLN A 147 -1.20 10.40 -4.50
CA GLN A 147 -0.60 9.43 -3.60
C GLN A 147 0.84 9.11 -4.00
N PHE A 148 1.23 9.36 -5.25
CA PHE A 148 2.54 8.99 -5.78
C PHE A 148 3.69 9.56 -4.94
N LEU A 149 3.67 10.85 -4.62
CA LEU A 149 4.71 11.48 -3.77
C LEU A 149 4.78 10.85 -2.36
N LYS A 150 3.61 10.54 -1.77
CA LYS A 150 3.54 9.90 -0.44
C LYS A 150 4.11 8.49 -0.48
N LEU A 151 3.80 7.74 -1.55
CA LEU A 151 4.27 6.37 -1.75
C LEU A 151 5.78 6.34 -2.07
N LYS A 152 6.28 7.30 -2.83
CA LYS A 152 7.71 7.48 -3.07
C LYS A 152 8.47 7.75 -1.77
N ALA A 153 7.97 8.67 -0.95
CA ALA A 153 8.55 8.93 0.38
C ALA A 153 8.45 7.71 1.31
N TYR A 154 7.37 6.94 1.22
CA TYR A 154 7.24 5.67 1.95
C TYR A 154 8.28 4.65 1.50
N HIS A 155 8.46 4.44 0.20
CA HIS A 155 9.47 3.53 -0.35
C HIS A 155 10.89 3.91 0.09
N GLN A 156 11.25 5.18 0.00
CA GLN A 156 12.57 5.68 0.46
C GLN A 156 12.78 5.43 1.97
N ARG A 157 11.76 5.72 2.80
CA ARG A 157 11.83 5.43 4.24
C ARG A 157 11.97 3.94 4.53
N LYS A 158 11.24 3.08 3.80
CA LYS A 158 11.35 1.63 3.91
C LYS A 158 12.76 1.15 3.57
N LYS A 159 13.35 1.66 2.48
CA LYS A 159 14.71 1.32 2.07
C LYS A 159 15.74 1.70 3.13
N MET A 160 15.71 2.95 3.61
CA MET A 160 16.60 3.42 4.68
C MET A 160 16.44 2.61 5.98
N LEU A 161 15.19 2.29 6.35
CA LEU A 161 14.93 1.48 7.53
C LEU A 161 15.50 0.07 7.36
N SER A 162 15.34 -0.54 6.18
CA SER A 162 15.91 -1.85 5.87
C SER A 162 17.44 -1.84 5.92
N GLU A 163 18.07 -0.81 5.35
CA GLU A 163 19.53 -0.64 5.39
C GLU A 163 20.03 -0.49 6.83
N ALA A 164 19.39 0.36 7.64
CA ALA A 164 19.75 0.56 9.04
C ALA A 164 19.49 -0.68 9.91
N MET A 165 18.44 -1.45 9.64
CA MET A 165 18.19 -2.73 10.33
C MET A 165 19.26 -3.77 9.99
N SER A 166 19.79 -3.78 8.76
CA SER A 166 20.90 -4.65 8.38
C SER A 166 22.22 -4.24 9.04
N GLU A 167 22.43 -2.94 9.28
CA GLU A 167 23.64 -2.41 9.93
C GLU A 167 23.67 -2.70 11.44
N TYR A 168 22.51 -2.68 12.11
CA TYR A 168 22.39 -2.91 13.56
C TYR A 168 21.44 -4.09 13.88
N PRO A 169 21.87 -5.35 13.63
CA PRO A 169 21.06 -6.51 13.95
C PRO A 169 20.81 -6.59 15.46
N GLY A 170 19.54 -6.75 15.86
CA GLY A 170 19.13 -6.86 17.27
C GLY A 170 18.62 -5.56 17.92
N SER A 171 18.73 -4.42 17.23
CA SER A 171 18.13 -3.17 17.69
C SER A 171 16.62 -3.15 17.44
N SER A 172 15.85 -2.53 18.33
CA SER A 172 14.40 -2.43 18.16
C SER A 172 14.05 -1.53 16.97
N ALA A 173 13.08 -1.95 16.15
CA ALA A 173 12.66 -1.19 14.97
C ALA A 173 12.18 0.24 15.33
N PHE A 174 11.71 0.45 16.55
CA PHE A 174 11.30 1.76 17.05
C PHE A 174 12.50 2.71 17.22
N LEU A 175 13.59 2.25 17.85
CA LEU A 175 14.79 3.06 18.06
C LEU A 175 15.43 3.48 16.74
N ILE A 176 15.54 2.55 15.79
CA ILE A 176 16.08 2.83 14.46
C ILE A 176 15.22 3.89 13.74
N ARG A 177 13.88 3.79 13.81
CA ARG A 177 12.98 4.79 13.22
C ARG A 177 13.17 6.17 13.85
N MET A 178 13.25 6.24 15.18
CA MET A 178 13.42 7.50 15.90
C MET A 178 14.76 8.16 15.56
N MET A 179 15.85 7.39 15.55
CA MET A 179 17.18 7.87 15.19
C MET A 179 17.23 8.40 13.75
N LEU A 180 16.65 7.66 12.79
CA LEU A 180 16.58 8.09 11.39
C LEU A 180 15.78 9.39 11.24
N TRP A 181 14.64 9.49 11.92
CA TRP A 181 13.81 10.70 11.90
C TRP A 181 14.57 11.93 12.42
N LEU A 182 15.27 11.79 13.56
CA LEU A 182 16.10 12.86 14.12
C LEU A 182 17.24 13.26 13.17
N LYS A 183 17.95 12.28 12.58
CA LYS A 183 19.07 12.51 11.66
C LYS A 183 18.63 13.27 10.40
N VAL A 184 17.50 12.89 9.81
CA VAL A 184 16.96 13.57 8.62
C VAL A 184 16.49 14.99 8.96
N ASN A 185 15.74 15.17 10.04
CA ASN A 185 15.26 16.51 10.45
C ASN A 185 16.41 17.46 10.79
N LEU A 186 17.44 16.98 11.50
CA LEU A 186 18.63 17.79 11.81
C LEU A 186 19.38 18.22 10.53
N LYS A 187 19.46 17.33 9.54
CA LYS A 187 20.09 17.63 8.24
C LYS A 187 19.31 18.70 7.47
N VAL A 188 17.98 18.60 7.46
CA VAL A 188 17.09 19.60 6.85
C VAL A 188 17.28 20.96 7.53
N LEU A 189 17.29 21.00 8.87
CA LEU A 189 17.50 22.23 9.63
C LEU A 189 18.85 22.89 9.32
N ARG A 190 19.94 22.11 9.27
CA ARG A 190 21.27 22.62 8.88
C ARG A 190 21.31 23.16 7.45
N SER A 191 20.60 22.52 6.51
CA SER A 191 20.54 22.98 5.13
C SER A 191 19.73 24.28 4.95
N MET A 192 18.74 24.51 5.82
CA MET A 192 17.99 25.77 5.84
C MET A 192 18.82 26.91 6.42
N GLY A 193 19.63 26.67 7.47
CA GLY A 193 20.54 27.67 8.02
C GLY A 193 21.56 28.19 6.99
N LYS A 194 22.15 27.30 6.19
CA LYS A 194 23.13 27.69 5.15
C LYS A 194 22.53 28.53 4.02
N ARG A 195 21.26 28.30 3.65
CA ARG A 195 20.58 29.14 2.63
C ARG A 195 20.21 30.54 3.13
N GLY A 196 20.18 30.74 4.46
CA GLY A 196 19.96 32.06 5.05
C GLY A 196 21.22 32.93 5.11
N GLU A 197 22.40 32.33 4.96
CA GLU A 197 23.70 33.05 4.95
C GLU A 197 24.17 33.41 3.52
N GLU A 198 23.55 32.83 2.48
CA GLU A 198 23.87 33.08 1.06
C GLU A 198 22.92 34.07 0.36
N ASN A 199 21.96 34.68 1.09
CA ASN A 199 21.07 35.75 0.62
C ASN A 199 21.30 37.04 1.42
#